data_AF-A0ABD0QWA9-F1
#
_entry.id   AF-A0ABD0QWA9-F1
#
_cell.length_a   1.000
_cell.length_b   1.000
_cell.length_c   1.000
_cell.angle_alpha   90.00
_cell.angle_beta   90.00
_cell.angle_gamma   90.00
#
_symmetry.space_group_name_H-M   'P 1'
#
loop_
_entity.id
_entity.type
_entity.pdbx_description
1 polymer ?
#
loop_
_entity_poly.entity_id
_entity_poly.type
_entity_poly.pdbx_seq_one_letter_code
_entity_poly.pdbx_strand_id
1 'polypeptide(L)' 'RYCREKYTDLATVDNKNDMNEINNVIKLKQSANTEHAWIGLQWTGHDKWQWSSGEPALYLNWAIGQPEATVQ' A
#
# COMPACT_ATOMS: atom_id res chain seq x y z
N ARG A 1 -7.41 -3.01 -11.82
CA ARG A 1 -8.18 -4.20 -12.25
C ARG A 1 -7.30 -5.44 -12.45
N TYR A 2 -6.13 -5.33 -13.09
CA TYR A 2 -5.19 -6.44 -13.37
C TYR A 2 -5.01 -7.48 -12.24
N CYS A 3 -4.69 -7.05 -11.00
CA CYS A 3 -4.46 -8.00 -9.90
C CYS A 3 -5.69 -8.84 -9.56
N ARG A 4 -6.90 -8.30 -9.64
CA ARG A 4 -8.15 -9.04 -9.41
C ARG A 4 -8.55 -9.97 -10.57
N GLU A 5 -7.99 -9.73 -11.75
CA GLU A 5 -8.25 -10.56 -12.95
C GLU A 5 -7.25 -11.71 -13.10
N LYS A 6 -6.03 -11.55 -12.58
CA LYS A 6 -4.93 -12.51 -12.73
C LYS A 6 -4.48 -13.16 -11.43
N TYR A 7 -4.79 -12.54 -10.30
CA TYR A 7 -4.41 -12.96 -8.96
C TYR A 7 -5.60 -12.69 -8.01
N THR A 8 -5.33 -12.48 -6.72
CA THR A 8 -6.36 -12.17 -5.72
C THR A 8 -6.68 -10.67 -5.67
N ASP A 9 -5.74 -9.83 -5.22
CA ASP A 9 -5.86 -8.37 -5.22
C ASP A 9 -4.47 -7.71 -5.17
N LEU A 10 -4.40 -6.39 -5.01
CA LEU A 10 -3.18 -5.67 -4.65
C LEU A 10 -2.68 -6.10 -3.25
N ALA A 11 -1.36 -5.99 -3.05
CA ALA A 11 -0.71 -6.43 -1.83
C ALA A 11 -1.22 -5.69 -0.58
N THR A 12 -1.37 -6.43 0.53
CA THR A 12 -1.63 -5.92 1.87
C THR A 12 -0.33 -5.86 2.68
N VAL A 13 -0.32 -5.07 3.75
CA VAL A 13 0.82 -4.95 4.67
C VAL A 13 0.31 -5.01 6.09
N ASP A 14 0.35 -6.18 6.70
CA ASP A 14 -0.26 -6.40 8.01
C ASP A 14 0.76 -6.20 9.15
N ASN A 15 2.04 -6.14 8.81
CA ASN A 15 3.11 -5.90 9.76
C ASN A 15 4.40 -5.38 9.10
N LYS A 16 5.43 -5.12 9.92
CA LYS A 16 6.73 -4.62 9.47
C LYS A 16 7.51 -5.59 8.56
N ASN A 17 7.34 -6.91 8.72
CA ASN A 17 8.01 -7.88 7.86
C ASN A 17 7.45 -7.80 6.43
N ASP A 18 6.13 -7.72 6.26
CA ASP A 18 5.49 -7.54 4.95
C ASP A 18 6.00 -6.26 4.26
N MET A 19 6.14 -5.16 5.02
CA MET A 19 6.72 -3.91 4.52
C MET A 19 8.17 -4.11 4.05
N ASN A 20 8.98 -4.86 4.78
CA ASN A 20 10.36 -5.15 4.38
C ASN A 20 10.41 -6.02 3.11
N GLU A 21 9.54 -7.03 3.02
CA GLU A 21 9.44 -7.91 1.84
C GLU A 21 9.05 -7.12 0.58
N ILE A 22 8.00 -6.29 0.66
CA ILE A 22 7.57 -5.44 -0.45
C ILE A 22 8.69 -4.47 -0.86
N ASN A 23 9.36 -3.82 0.10
CA ASN A 23 10.47 -2.92 -0.20
C ASN A 23 11.63 -3.63 -0.93
N ASN A 24 11.93 -4.88 -0.56
CA ASN A 24 12.95 -5.67 -1.25
C ASN A 24 12.52 -6.00 -2.69
N VAL A 25 11.26 -6.39 -2.90
CA VAL A 25 10.72 -6.65 -4.25
C VAL A 25 10.74 -5.39 -5.11
N ILE A 26 10.35 -4.23 -4.55
CA ILE A 26 10.37 -2.94 -5.27
C ILE A 26 11.80 -2.59 -5.66
N LYS A 27 12.77 -2.68 -4.74
CA LYS A 27 14.19 -2.41 -5.03
C LYS A 27 14.73 -3.31 -6.14
N LEU A 28 14.38 -4.60 -6.14
CA LEU A 28 14.82 -5.55 -7.17
C LEU A 28 14.17 -5.29 -8.54
N LYS A 29 12.95 -4.76 -8.56
CA LYS A 29 12.21 -4.43 -9.79
C LYS A 29 12.35 -2.96 -10.20
N GLN A 30 13.12 -2.18 -9.44
CA GLN A 30 13.25 -0.76 -9.66
C GLN A 30 13.98 -0.52 -10.98
N SER A 31 13.31 0.18 -11.88
CA SER A 31 13.93 0.71 -13.11
C SER A 31 14.13 2.20 -12.95
N ALA A 32 14.91 2.82 -13.84
CA ALA A 32 15.11 4.28 -13.84
C ALA A 32 13.79 5.09 -13.88
N ASN A 33 12.67 4.46 -14.29
CA ASN A 33 11.37 5.11 -14.42
C ASN A 33 10.34 4.61 -13.40
N THR A 34 10.74 3.86 -12.36
CA THR A 34 9.81 3.30 -11.37
C THR A 34 10.20 3.73 -9.97
N GLU A 35 9.62 4.83 -9.50
CA GLU A 35 9.87 5.35 -8.15
C GLU A 35 8.86 4.82 -7.12
N HIS A 36 7.64 4.49 -7.55
CA HIS A 36 6.53 4.14 -6.66
C HIS A 36 5.77 2.91 -7.17
N ALA A 37 5.17 2.17 -6.24
CA ALA A 37 4.28 1.03 -6.52
C ALA A 37 2.97 1.17 -5.74
N TRP A 38 1.85 0.86 -6.40
CA TRP A 38 0.55 0.82 -5.74
C TRP A 38 0.41 -0.44 -4.88
N ILE A 39 -0.11 -0.25 -3.67
CA ILE A 39 -0.55 -1.32 -2.76
C ILE A 39 -2.07 -1.26 -2.60
N GLY A 40 -2.65 -2.23 -1.89
CA GLY A 40 -4.10 -2.35 -1.74
C GLY A 40 -4.75 -1.38 -0.75
N LEU A 41 -4.02 -0.41 -0.19
CA LEU A 41 -4.55 0.47 0.86
C LEU A 41 -5.53 1.48 0.26
N GLN A 42 -6.76 1.54 0.77
CA GLN A 42 -7.81 2.42 0.25
C GLN A 42 -8.59 3.13 1.36
N TRP A 43 -9.03 4.36 1.06
CA TRP A 43 -9.88 5.16 1.94
C TRP A 43 -11.33 4.68 1.86
N THR A 44 -11.99 4.54 3.01
CA THR A 44 -13.39 4.09 3.08
C THR A 44 -14.42 5.22 2.98
N GLY A 45 -13.99 6.49 3.06
CA GLY A 45 -14.91 7.62 3.16
C GLY A 45 -15.41 7.90 4.59
N HIS A 46 -15.07 7.07 5.57
CA HIS A 46 -15.53 7.16 6.97
C HIS A 46 -14.37 7.20 7.96
N ASP A 47 -13.40 8.09 7.72
CA ASP A 47 -12.22 8.27 8.58
C ASP A 47 -11.38 7.01 8.82
N LYS A 48 -11.48 6.03 7.91
CA LYS A 48 -10.87 4.72 8.06
C LYS A 48 -10.20 4.25 6.77
N TRP A 49 -9.03 3.67 6.91
CA TRP A 49 -8.34 2.93 5.86
C TRP A 49 -8.68 1.44 5.93
N GLN A 50 -8.79 0.80 4.78
CA GLN A 50 -8.95 -0.65 4.66
C GLN A 50 -8.15 -1.18 3.49
N TRP A 51 -7.91 -2.49 3.47
CA TRP A 51 -7.34 -3.14 2.31
C TRP A 51 -8.40 -3.34 1.22
N SER A 52 -7.96 -3.30 -0.02
CA SER A 52 -8.79 -3.54 -1.21
C SER A 52 -9.40 -4.94 -1.24
N SER A 53 -8.80 -5.89 -0.53
CA SER A 53 -9.31 -7.24 -0.27
C SER A 53 -10.51 -7.27 0.68
N GLY A 54 -10.79 -6.19 1.41
CA GLY A 54 -11.83 -6.10 2.44
C GLY A 54 -11.33 -6.25 3.88
N GLU A 55 -10.06 -6.65 4.06
CA GLU A 55 -9.46 -6.79 5.38
C GLU A 55 -9.22 -5.43 6.05
N PRO A 56 -9.35 -5.32 7.39
CA PRO A 56 -9.06 -4.10 8.11
C PRO A 56 -7.56 -3.76 8.06
N ALA A 57 -7.23 -2.50 7.82
CA ALA A 57 -5.84 -2.02 7.91
C ALA A 57 -5.47 -1.76 9.37
N LEU A 58 -4.89 -2.76 10.05
CA LEU A 58 -4.46 -2.67 11.45
C LEU A 58 -3.05 -2.09 11.61
N TYR A 59 -2.25 -2.15 10.53
CA TYR A 59 -0.92 -1.58 10.46
C TYR A 59 -0.88 -0.51 9.36
N LEU A 60 -0.34 0.66 9.71
CA LEU A 60 -0.16 1.78 8.79
C LEU A 60 1.26 2.31 8.96
N ASN A 61 1.95 2.56 7.84
CA ASN A 61 3.32 3.06 7.81
C ASN A 61 3.40 4.33 6.96
N TRP A 62 2.63 5.34 7.36
CA TRP A 62 2.61 6.63 6.68
C TRP A 62 3.97 7.33 6.77
N ALA A 63 4.35 8.00 5.68
CA ALA A 63 5.44 8.96 5.71
C ALA A 63 5.03 10.18 6.57
N ILE A 64 6.02 10.98 6.99
CA ILE A 64 5.75 12.22 7.70
C ILE A 64 4.85 13.12 6.83
N GLY A 65 3.76 13.63 7.39
CA GLY A 65 2.79 14.46 6.66
C GLY A 65 1.89 13.67 5.71
N GLN A 66 1.62 12.41 6.01
CA GLN A 66 0.63 11.55 5.36
C GLN A 66 -0.30 10.96 6.43
N PRO A 67 -1.57 10.62 6.12
CA PRO A 67 -2.18 10.64 4.79
C PRO A 67 -2.75 12.01 4.37
N GLU A 68 -2.90 12.94 5.30
CA GLU A 68 -3.29 14.30 4.96
C GLU A 68 -2.06 15.10 4.55
N ALA A 69 -2.12 15.72 3.38
CA ALA A 69 -1.18 16.79 3.07
C ALA A 69 -1.40 17.89 4.12
N THR A 70 -0.36 18.24 4.87
CA THR A 70 -0.38 19.43 5.72
C THR A 70 -0.88 20.60 4.87
N VAL A 71 -2.09 21.09 5.13
CA VAL A 71 -2.50 22.40 4.62
C VAL A 71 -1.64 23.38 5.38
N GLN A 72 -0.60 23.87 4.71
CA GLN A 72 0.18 25.01 5.17
C GLN A 72 -0.15 26.20 4.28
#